data_AF-A0AAN5BMN3-F1
#
_entry.id   AF-A0AAN5BMN3-F1
#
_cell.length_a   1.000
_cell.length_b   1.000
_cell.length_c   1.000
_cell.angle_alpha   90.00
_cell.angle_beta   90.00
_cell.angle_gamma   90.00
#
_symmetry.space_group_name_H-M   'P 1'
#
loop_
_entity.id
_entity.type
_entity.pdbx_description
1 polymer ?
#
loop_
_entity_poly.entity_id
_entity_poly.type
_entity_poly.pdbx_seq_one_letter_code
_entity_poly.pdbx_strand_id
1 'polypeptide(L)'
;MRILGFSPYHMTEACFSGPVHMKILEEAVIAQHNRFSGSQALEVYAEDPDVKFILTHREPDKWVTSMDNTIANVVRMATSFPMNILKHFDIILKGFFRLNQVMFWAMSDGTNPGDPNNEAALRRNYVE
;
A
#
# COMPACT_ATOMS: atom_id res chain seq x y z
N MET A 1 1.49 -15.07 -7.58
CA MET A 1 2.13 -14.04 -8.42
C MET A 1 2.95 -13.24 -7.44
N ARG A 2 4.27 -13.49 -7.35
CA ARG A 2 5.15 -12.86 -6.36
C ARG A 2 4.82 -11.39 -6.22
N ILE A 3 4.40 -10.96 -5.02
CA ILE A 3 4.09 -9.55 -4.78
C ILE A 3 5.32 -8.73 -5.12
N LEU A 4 5.17 -7.94 -6.18
CA LEU A 4 6.09 -6.90 -6.57
C LEU A 4 6.11 -5.93 -5.40
N GLY A 5 7.20 -5.95 -4.62
CA GLY A 5 7.36 -5.05 -3.49
C GLY A 5 7.26 -3.63 -4.02
N PHE A 6 6.14 -2.96 -3.75
CA PHE A 6 6.02 -1.53 -4.02
C PHE A 6 7.11 -0.84 -3.23
N SER A 7 8.11 -0.31 -3.93
CA SER A 7 9.13 0.46 -3.24
C SER A 7 8.49 1.72 -2.64
N PRO A 8 9.02 2.25 -1.52
CA PRO A 8 8.59 3.53 -0.94
C PRO A 8 8.48 4.67 -1.95
N TYR A 9 9.17 4.57 -3.09
CA TYR A 9 9.20 5.55 -4.17
C TYR A 9 7.81 5.83 -4.75
N HIS A 10 6.98 4.81 -4.99
CA HIS A 10 5.61 5.02 -5.52
C HIS A 10 4.70 5.72 -4.51
N MET A 11 4.87 5.43 -3.21
CA MET A 11 4.12 6.12 -2.16
C MET A 11 4.53 7.59 -2.08
N THR A 12 5.84 7.85 -2.13
CA THR A 12 6.38 9.21 -2.17
C THR A 12 5.85 9.99 -3.37
N GLU A 13 5.93 9.43 -4.58
CA GLU A 13 5.40 10.05 -5.79
C GLU A 13 3.88 10.27 -5.72
N ALA A 14 3.10 9.26 -5.34
CA ALA A 14 1.65 9.41 -5.20
C ALA A 14 1.28 10.51 -4.18
N CYS A 15 2.02 10.62 -3.06
CA CYS A 15 1.80 11.67 -2.07
C CYS A 15 2.12 13.07 -2.61
N PHE A 16 3.23 13.23 -3.32
CA PHE A 16 3.67 14.53 -3.82
C PHE A 16 2.94 14.97 -5.08
N SER A 17 2.39 14.04 -5.86
CA SER A 17 1.54 14.32 -7.03
C SER A 17 0.07 14.60 -6.66
N GLY A 18 -0.27 14.53 -5.36
CA GLY A 18 -1.55 15.00 -4.82
C GLY A 18 -2.67 13.93 -4.74
N PRO A 19 -3.88 14.34 -4.33
CA PRO A 19 -4.93 13.41 -3.89
C PRO A 19 -5.53 12.58 -5.03
N VAL A 20 -5.46 13.08 -6.28
CA VAL A 20 -5.92 12.35 -7.47
C VAL A 20 -5.03 11.14 -7.71
N HIS A 21 -3.70 11.29 -7.69
CA HIS A 21 -2.77 10.19 -7.89
C HIS A 21 -2.89 9.13 -6.78
N MET A 22 -3.04 9.56 -5.52
CA MET A 22 -3.31 8.62 -4.42
C MET A 22 -4.59 7.80 -4.63
N LYS A 23 -5.65 8.44 -5.16
CA LYS A 23 -6.90 7.75 -5.45
C LYS A 23 -6.78 6.77 -6.61
N ILE A 24 -6.09 7.15 -7.69
CA ILE A 24 -5.85 6.26 -8.84
C ILE A 24 -5.04 5.04 -8.38
N LEU A 25 -4.02 5.23 -7.53
CA LEU A 25 -3.25 4.13 -6.98
C LEU A 25 -4.09 3.24 -6.04
N GLU A 26 -4.94 3.82 -5.19
CA GLU A 26 -5.89 3.07 -4.37
C GLU A 26 -6.79 2.18 -5.25
N GLU A 27 -7.38 2.75 -6.30
CA GLU A 27 -8.26 2.04 -7.22
C GLU A 27 -7.52 0.92 -7.98
N ALA A 28 -6.29 1.18 -8.42
CA ALA A 28 -5.45 0.19 -9.09
C ALA A 28 -5.12 -1.00 -8.17
N VAL A 29 -4.82 -0.74 -6.89
CA VAL A 29 -4.51 -1.78 -5.90
C VAL A 29 -5.75 -2.60 -5.57
N ILE A 30 -6.89 -1.95 -5.36
CA ILE A 30 -8.18 -2.63 -5.19
C ILE A 30 -8.48 -3.49 -6.43
N ALA A 31 -8.19 -2.97 -7.62
CA ALA A 31 -8.44 -3.68 -8.86
C ALA A 31 -7.57 -4.93 -9.02
N GLN A 32 -6.28 -4.84 -8.71
CA GLN A 32 -5.36 -5.97 -8.75
C GLN A 32 -5.78 -7.10 -7.80
N HIS A 33 -6.33 -6.75 -6.63
CA HIS A 33 -6.77 -7.72 -5.62
C HIS A 33 -8.25 -8.12 -5.76
N ASN A 34 -8.97 -7.57 -6.75
CA ASN A 34 -10.34 -7.93 -7.08
C ASN A 34 -10.39 -8.51 -8.50
N ARG A 35 -10.61 -9.83 -8.63
CA ARG A 35 -10.69 -10.54 -9.92
C ARG A 35 -11.74 -9.98 -10.91
N PHE A 36 -12.67 -9.14 -10.44
CA PHE A 36 -13.71 -8.52 -11.26
C PHE A 36 -13.39 -7.09 -11.71
N SER A 37 -12.30 -6.51 -11.21
CA SER A 37 -11.85 -5.20 -11.63
C SER A 37 -10.89 -5.35 -12.81
N GLY A 38 -11.13 -4.64 -13.91
CA GLY A 38 -10.30 -4.70 -15.11
C GLY A 38 -8.89 -4.11 -14.89
N SER A 39 -7.94 -4.50 -15.75
CA SER A 39 -6.53 -4.04 -15.76
C SER A 39 -6.33 -2.60 -16.23
N GLN A 40 -7.39 -1.91 -16.68
CA GLN A 40 -7.31 -0.60 -17.32
C GLN A 40 -6.61 0.48 -16.48
N ALA A 41 -6.80 0.49 -15.15
CA ALA A 41 -6.08 1.44 -14.29
C ALA A 41 -4.57 1.15 -14.25
N LEU A 42 -4.16 -0.11 -14.36
CA LEU A 42 -2.75 -0.53 -14.40
C LEU A 42 -2.11 -0.22 -15.76
N GLU A 43 -2.88 -0.29 -16.85
CA GLU A 43 -2.44 0.04 -18.21
C GLU A 43 -2.06 1.52 -18.32
N VAL A 44 -2.85 2.42 -17.73
CA VAL A 44 -2.54 3.86 -17.68
C VAL A 44 -1.22 4.12 -16.93
N TYR A 45 -0.95 3.39 -15.84
CA TYR A 45 0.32 3.50 -15.10
C TYR A 45 1.52 2.92 -15.86
N ALA A 46 1.32 1.89 -16.68
CA ALA A 46 2.38 1.28 -17.48
C ALA A 46 2.83 2.19 -18.65
N GLU A 47 1.95 3.08 -19.11
CA GLU A 47 2.24 4.04 -20.18
C GLU A 47 2.91 5.33 -19.68
N ASP A 48 2.94 5.57 -18.36
CA ASP A 48 3.57 6.77 -17.77
C ASP A 48 5.10 6.61 -17.69
N PRO A 49 5.89 7.39 -18.47
CA PRO A 49 7.35 7.28 -18.50
C PRO A 49 8.03 7.75 -17.21
N ASP A 50 7.32 8.51 -16.36
CA ASP A 50 7.85 9.00 -15.08
C ASP A 50 7.69 7.95 -13.96
N VAL A 51 6.84 6.93 -14.15
CA VAL A 51 6.62 5.85 -13.18
C VAL A 51 7.66 4.75 -13.36
N LYS A 52 8.47 4.48 -12.31
CA LYS A 52 9.54 3.46 -12.34
C LYS A 52 9.27 2.32 -11.37
N PHE A 53 8.94 1.14 -11.92
CA PHE A 53 8.86 -0.09 -11.13
C PHE A 53 10.26 -0.64 -10.82
N ILE A 54 10.79 -0.31 -9.63
CA ILE A 54 12.05 -0.90 -9.16
C ILE A 54 11.76 -2.30 -8.60
N LEU A 55 12.14 -3.32 -9.36
CA LEU A 55 12.14 -4.71 -8.89
C LEU A 55 13.31 -4.91 -7.92
N THR A 56 13.02 -4.99 -6.62
CA THR A 56 14.02 -5.38 -5.62
C THR A 56 13.67 -6.74 -5.02
N HIS A 57 14.57 -7.71 -5.19
CA HIS A 57 14.50 -8.95 -4.43
C HIS A 57 15.02 -8.69 -3.01
N ARG A 58 14.18 -8.97 -2.02
CA ARG A 58 14.54 -8.94 -0.60
C ARG A 58 14.36 -10.33 0.00
N GLU A 59 15.08 -10.63 1.06
CA GLU A 59 14.79 -11.79 1.89
C GLU A 59 13.38 -11.61 2.51
N PRO A 60 12.50 -12.63 2.45
CA PRO A 60 11.11 -12.50 2.90
C PRO A 60 10.98 -11.97 4.33
N ASP A 61 11.78 -12.48 5.26
CA ASP A 61 11.70 -12.10 6.67
C ASP A 61 12.17 -10.65 6.90
N LYS A 62 13.16 -10.17 6.12
CA LYS A 62 13.58 -8.75 6.11
C LYS A 62 12.50 -7.86 5.51
N TRP A 63 11.75 -8.36 4.52
CA TRP A 63 10.63 -7.63 3.94
C TRP A 63 9.47 -7.50 4.94
N VAL A 64 9.06 -8.59 5.59
CA VAL A 64 8.03 -8.57 6.66
C VAL A 64 8.41 -7.58 7.76
N THR A 65 9.65 -7.67 8.26
CA THR A 65 10.17 -6.73 9.27
C THR A 65 10.08 -5.27 8.80
N SER A 66 10.36 -4.99 7.52
CA SER A 66 10.24 -3.64 6.95
C SER A 66 8.79 -3.16 6.89
N MET A 67 7.84 -4.05 6.57
CA MET A 67 6.40 -3.75 6.55
C MET A 67 5.91 -3.38 7.95
N ASP A 68 6.29 -4.16 8.96
CA ASP A 68 5.93 -3.93 10.36
C ASP A 68 6.52 -2.64 10.92
N ASN A 69 7.78 -2.34 10.59
CA ASN A 69 8.44 -1.16 11.12
C ASN A 69 7.97 0.15 10.47
N THR A 70 7.44 0.11 9.25
CA THR A 70 7.09 1.33 8.50
C THR A 70 5.59 1.48 8.33
N ILE A 71 4.96 0.59 7.56
CA ILE A 71 3.55 0.75 7.13
C ILE A 71 2.60 0.46 8.29
N ALA A 72 2.88 -0.56 9.11
CA ALA A 72 2.07 -0.83 10.29
C ALA A 72 2.04 0.35 11.28
N ASN A 73 3.16 1.07 11.45
CA ASN A 73 3.19 2.28 12.27
C ASN A 73 2.32 3.41 11.70
N VAL A 74 2.31 3.59 10.37
CA VAL A 74 1.41 4.55 9.70
C VAL A 74 -0.06 4.18 9.90
N VAL A 75 -0.40 2.89 9.76
CA VAL A 75 -1.78 2.39 9.97
C VAL A 75 -2.21 2.57 11.43
N ARG A 76 -1.33 2.27 12.40
CA ARG A 76 -1.61 2.52 13.84
C ARG A 76 -1.82 4.00 14.10
N MET A 77 -0.96 4.86 13.56
CA MET A 77 -1.07 6.31 13.68
C MET A 77 -2.42 6.81 13.15
N ALA A 78 -2.88 6.30 11.99
CA ALA A 78 -4.17 6.66 11.40
C ALA A 78 -5.38 6.40 12.32
N THR A 79 -5.25 5.49 13.28
CA THR A 79 -6.31 5.08 14.21
C THR A 79 -6.15 5.66 15.61
N SER A 80 -5.04 6.38 15.85
CA SER A 80 -4.69 6.95 17.15
C SER A 80 -4.88 8.47 17.18
N PHE A 81 -5.15 9.03 18.35
CA PHE A 81 -5.24 10.48 18.54
C PHE A 81 -3.88 11.15 18.31
N PRO A 82 -3.81 12.34 17.67
CA PRO A 82 -4.93 13.14 17.14
C PRO A 82 -5.31 12.77 15.70
N MET A 83 -4.53 11.90 15.04
CA MET A 83 -4.63 11.66 13.61
C MET A 83 -5.93 10.96 13.21
N ASN A 84 -6.54 10.17 14.09
CA ASN A 84 -7.86 9.59 13.88
C ASN A 84 -8.97 10.64 13.70
N ILE A 85 -8.76 11.89 14.15
CA ILE A 85 -9.65 13.02 13.96
C ILE A 85 -9.15 13.89 12.80
N LEU A 86 -7.89 14.34 12.86
CA LEU A 86 -7.33 15.31 11.91
C LEU A 86 -7.37 14.84 10.46
N LYS A 87 -7.24 13.53 10.21
CA LYS A 87 -7.33 12.97 8.86
C LYS A 87 -8.64 13.23 8.13
N HIS A 88 -9.72 13.60 8.84
CA HIS A 88 -11.01 13.89 8.23
C HIS A 88 -11.13 15.34 7.75
N PHE A 89 -10.24 16.23 8.22
CA PHE A 89 -10.25 17.66 7.89
C PHE A 89 -9.25 18.04 6.80
N ASP A 90 -8.34 17.13 6.43
CA ASP A 90 -7.34 17.34 5.40
C ASP A 90 -7.44 16.23 4.34
N ILE A 91 -7.71 16.61 3.09
CA ILE A 91 -7.93 15.67 1.99
C ILE A 91 -6.65 14.90 1.61
N ILE A 92 -5.48 15.51 1.74
CA ILE A 92 -4.19 14.87 1.48
C ILE A 92 -3.94 13.82 2.56
N LEU A 93 -4.13 14.20 3.81
CA LEU A 93 -3.95 13.33 4.96
C LEU A 93 -4.94 12.15 4.94
N LYS A 94 -6.19 12.40 4.56
CA LYS A 94 -7.20 11.35 4.34
C LYS A 94 -6.72 10.36 3.28
N GLY A 95 -6.31 10.86 2.12
CA GLY A 95 -5.83 10.06 1.01
C GLY A 95 -4.61 9.23 1.39
N PHE A 96 -3.64 9.84 2.08
CA PHE A 96 -2.42 9.18 2.55
C PHE A 96 -2.72 7.99 3.45
N PHE A 97 -3.53 8.18 4.50
CA PHE A 97 -3.83 7.10 5.44
C PHE A 97 -4.70 6.01 4.80
N ARG A 98 -5.63 6.39 3.93
CA ARG A 98 -6.48 5.44 3.22
C ARG A 98 -5.65 4.56 2.30
N LEU A 99 -4.79 5.16 1.49
CA LEU A 99 -3.92 4.44 0.57
C LEU A 99 -3.00 3.47 1.31
N ASN A 100 -2.32 3.92 2.38
CA ASN A 100 -1.47 3.05 3.19
C ASN A 100 -2.25 1.86 3.79
N GLN A 101 -3.48 2.09 4.24
CA GLN A 101 -4.32 1.03 4.80
C GLN A 101 -4.76 0.01 3.74
N VAL A 102 -5.20 0.48 2.56
CA VAL A 102 -5.59 -0.41 1.46
C VAL A 102 -4.40 -1.24 0.97
N MET A 103 -3.24 -0.61 0.82
CA MET A 103 -1.99 -1.28 0.46
C MET A 103 -1.60 -2.34 1.48
N PHE A 104 -1.68 -2.02 2.77
CA PHE A 104 -1.38 -2.97 3.82
C PHE A 104 -2.31 -4.19 3.75
N TRP A 105 -3.62 -3.97 3.67
CA TRP A 105 -4.60 -5.05 3.57
C TRP A 105 -4.43 -5.90 2.32
N ALA A 106 -4.09 -5.30 1.19
CA ALA A 106 -3.80 -6.02 -0.04
C ALA A 106 -2.62 -7.00 0.13
N MET A 107 -1.61 -6.62 0.90
CA MET A 107 -0.42 -7.45 1.16
C MET A 107 -0.60 -8.43 2.31
N SER A 108 -1.48 -8.12 3.27
CA SER A 108 -1.65 -8.86 4.53
C SER A 108 -2.92 -9.73 4.58
N ASP A 109 -3.59 -9.94 3.44
CA ASP A 109 -4.91 -10.60 3.34
C ASP A 109 -5.97 -9.98 4.26
N GLY A 110 -5.93 -8.64 4.38
CA GLY A 110 -6.89 -7.88 5.20
C GLY A 110 -6.63 -7.95 6.71
N THR A 111 -5.57 -8.62 7.17
CA THR A 111 -5.19 -8.61 8.58
C THR A 111 -4.70 -7.22 9.01
N ASN A 112 -4.87 -6.88 10.28
CA ASN A 112 -4.41 -5.62 10.85
C ASN A 112 -3.06 -5.76 11.56
N PRO A 113 -2.29 -4.66 11.73
CA PRO A 113 -1.04 -4.70 12.47
C PRO A 113 -1.21 -5.25 13.90
N GLY A 114 -0.52 -6.35 14.20
CA GLY A 114 -0.62 -7.05 15.49
C GLY A 114 -1.63 -8.20 15.53
N ASP A 115 -2.30 -8.53 14.43
CA ASP A 115 -3.03 -9.80 14.28
C ASP A 115 -2.03 -10.98 14.31
N PRO A 116 -2.30 -12.07 15.06
CA PRO A 116 -1.43 -13.25 15.09
C PRO A 116 -1.09 -13.84 13.72
N ASN A 117 -1.95 -13.62 12.71
CA ASN A 117 -1.77 -14.16 11.37
C ASN A 117 -1.08 -13.18 10.41
N ASN A 118 -0.79 -11.95 10.84
CA ASN A 118 -0.32 -10.88 9.95
C ASN A 118 1.03 -11.22 9.30
N GLU A 119 2.03 -11.60 10.11
CA GLU A 119 3.37 -11.95 9.61
C GLU A 119 3.34 -13.14 8.64
N ALA A 120 2.53 -14.15 8.96
CA ALA A 120 2.39 -15.34 8.13
C ALA A 120 1.72 -15.03 6.78
N ALA A 121 0.69 -14.18 6.77
CA ALA A 121 0.03 -13.72 5.55
C ALA A 121 0.98 -12.89 4.68
N LEU A 122 1.67 -11.91 5.27
CA LEU A 122 2.68 -11.10 4.59
C LEU A 122 3.77 -11.97 3.95
N ARG A 123 4.33 -12.91 4.71
CA ARG A 123 5.40 -13.79 4.22
C ARG A 123 4.93 -14.67 3.05
N ARG A 124 3.75 -15.29 3.15
CA ARG A 124 3.17 -16.10 2.09
C ARG A 124 3.01 -15.29 0.81
N ASN A 125 2.38 -14.12 0.93
CA ASN A 125 2.06 -13.26 -0.20
C ASN A 125 3.30 -12.67 -0.89
N TYR A 126 4.42 -12.52 -0.18
CA TYR A 126 5.69 -12.14 -0.79
C TYR A 126 6.33 -13.27 -1.63
N VAL A 127 6.15 -14.53 -1.21
CA VAL A 127 6.82 -15.70 -1.80
C VAL A 127 6.05 -16.28 -2.99
N GLU A 128 4.71 -16.29 -2.92
CA GLU A 128 3.79 -16.94 -3.88
C GLU A 128 3.33 -16.01 -5.02
#